data_AF-A0A1B8TUM9-F1
#
_entry.id   AF-A0A1B8TUM9-F1
#
_cell.length_a   1.000
_cell.length_b   1.000
_cell.length_c   1.000
_cell.angle_alpha   90.00
_cell.angle_beta   90.00
_cell.angle_gamma   90.00
#
_symmetry.space_group_name_H-M   'P 1'
#
loop_
_entity.id
_entity.type
_entity.pdbx_description
1 polymer ?
#
loop_
_entity_poly.entity_id
_entity_poly.type
_entity_poly.pdbx_seq_one_letter_code
_entity_poly.pdbx_strand_id
1 'polypeptide(L)' 'MNTLNIYLLGMPSGGSWIIIAIAILLLFGGKKIPELMKGLGGGIKEFKKASKDEEKEEKLEEKK' A
#
# COMPACT_ATOMS: atom_id res chain seq x y z
N MET A 1 0.46 14.86 -32.72
CA MET A 1 -0.81 15.46 -32.24
C MET A 1 -1.83 14.43 -31.72
N ASN A 2 -1.48 13.15 -31.52
CA ASN A 2 -2.39 12.13 -30.95
C ASN A 2 -2.10 11.76 -29.49
N THR A 3 -1.04 12.30 -28.87
CA THR A 3 -0.70 12.06 -27.46
C THR A 3 -1.63 12.81 -26.50
N LEU A 4 -2.29 13.89 -26.94
CA LEU A 4 -3.28 14.60 -26.14
C LEU A 4 -4.63 13.87 -26.10
N ASN A 5 -5.02 13.18 -27.18
CA ASN A 5 -6.21 12.32 -27.18
C ASN A 5 -6.03 11.09 -26.30
N ILE A 6 -4.83 10.49 -26.25
CA ILE A 6 -4.53 9.41 -25.30
C ILE A 6 -4.53 9.91 -23.84
N TYR A 7 -4.26 11.20 -23.59
CA TYR A 7 -4.29 11.78 -22.24
C TYR A 7 -5.68 12.30 -21.85
N LEU A 8 -6.54 12.66 -22.80
CA LEU A 8 -7.90 13.12 -22.57
C LEU A 8 -8.92 11.94 -22.52
N LEU A 9 -8.67 10.86 -23.28
CA LEU A 9 -9.33 9.55 -23.11
C LEU A 9 -8.59 8.63 -22.11
N GLY A 10 -7.36 8.95 -21.73
CA GLY A 10 -6.54 8.16 -20.80
C GLY A 10 -6.26 8.85 -19.47
N MET A 11 -6.76 10.07 -19.23
CA MET A 11 -7.05 10.53 -17.88
C MET A 11 -8.22 9.68 -17.36
N PRO A 12 -8.07 8.95 -16.26
CA PRO A 12 -9.15 8.09 -15.79
C PRO A 12 -10.25 8.95 -15.21
N SER A 13 -11.31 9.16 -15.98
CA SER A 13 -12.67 9.26 -15.43
C SER A 13 -13.05 7.90 -14.81
N GLY A 14 -12.33 7.45 -13.76
CA GLY A 14 -12.55 6.16 -13.05
C GLY A 14 -12.29 4.87 -13.86
N GLY A 15 -12.64 4.80 -15.14
CA GLY A 15 -12.59 3.60 -15.97
C GLY A 15 -11.18 3.06 -16.22
N SER A 16 -10.17 3.93 -16.40
CA SER A 16 -8.80 3.48 -16.73
C SER A 16 -8.10 2.77 -15.56
N TRP A 17 -8.50 3.05 -14.31
CA TRP A 17 -7.97 2.35 -13.14
C TRP A 17 -8.31 0.86 -13.14
N ILE A 18 -9.47 0.49 -13.71
CA ILE A 18 -9.90 -0.92 -13.78
C ILE A 18 -8.96 -1.74 -14.69
N ILE A 19 -8.50 -1.15 -15.80
CA ILE A 19 -7.60 -1.80 -16.75
C ILE A 19 -6.23 -2.02 -16.12
N ILE A 20 -5.73 -1.02 -15.39
CA ILE A 20 -4.45 -1.11 -14.66
C ILE A 20 -4.54 -2.16 -13.54
N ALA A 21 -5.64 -2.19 -12.79
CA ALA A 21 -5.87 -3.21 -11.77
C ALA A 21 -5.91 -4.61 -12.37
N ILE A 22 -6.59 -4.80 -13.50
CA ILE A 22 -6.64 -6.08 -14.23
C ILE A 22 -5.25 -6.49 -14.76
N ALA A 23 -4.47 -5.56 -15.30
CA ALA A 23 -3.12 -5.83 -15.77
C ALA A 23 -2.21 -6.30 -14.61
N ILE A 24 -2.25 -5.62 -13.47
CA ILE A 24 -1.53 -6.03 -12.25
C ILE A 24 -2.02 -7.39 -11.76
N LEU A 25 -3.33 -7.64 -11.80
CA LEU A 25 -3.94 -8.90 -11.40
C LEU A 25 -3.51 -10.07 -12.31
N LEU A 26 -3.32 -9.83 -13.60
CA LEU A 26 -2.82 -10.84 -14.56
C LEU A 26 -1.32 -11.12 -14.37
N LEU A 27 -0.51 -10.07 -14.10
CA LEU A 27 0.94 -10.20 -13.90
C LEU A 27 1.28 -10.88 -12.57
N PHE A 28 0.62 -10.48 -11.48
CA PHE A 28 0.90 -10.98 -10.14
C PHE A 28 -0.03 -12.11 -9.71
N GLY A 29 -1.20 -12.25 -10.33
CA GLY A 29 -2.25 -13.17 -9.90
C GLY A 29 -3.06 -12.61 -8.73
N GLY A 30 -4.37 -12.90 -8.69
CA GLY A 30 -5.26 -12.41 -7.64
C GLY A 30 -4.98 -12.88 -6.22
N LYS A 31 -4.11 -13.89 -6.06
CA LYS A 31 -3.71 -14.41 -4.74
C LYS A 31 -2.46 -13.73 -4.16
N LYS A 32 -1.55 -13.22 -5.00
CA LYS A 32 -0.28 -12.65 -4.50
C LYS A 32 -0.45 -11.27 -3.87
N ILE A 33 -1.31 -10.42 -4.43
CA ILE A 33 -1.62 -9.09 -3.86
C ILE A 33 -2.06 -9.19 -2.38
N PRO A 34 -3.09 -10.00 -2.01
CA PRO A 34 -3.51 -10.12 -0.62
C PRO A 34 -2.50 -10.85 0.27
N GLU A 35 -1.72 -11.78 -0.27
CA GLU A 35 -0.65 -12.47 0.48
C GLU A 35 0.48 -11.50 0.87
N LEU A 36 0.90 -10.65 -0.07
CA LEU A 36 1.88 -9.57 0.18
C LEU A 36 1.32 -8.53 1.15
N MET A 37 0.06 -8.12 1.01
CA MET A 37 -0.58 -7.19 1.96
C MET A 37 -0.67 -7.76 3.37
N LYS A 38 -0.97 -9.06 3.52
CA LYS A 38 -0.99 -9.71 4.84
C LYS A 38 0.40 -9.76 5.47
N GLY A 39 1.44 -10.12 4.71
CA GLY A 39 2.81 -10.14 5.19
C GLY A 39 3.31 -8.74 5.58
N LEU A 40 3.14 -7.76 4.70
CA LEU A 40 3.53 -6.37 4.94
C LEU A 40 2.74 -5.75 6.11
N GLY A 41 1.44 -5.99 6.16
CA GLY A 41 0.57 -5.48 7.23
C GLY A 41 0.89 -6.08 8.60
N GLY A 42 1.27 -7.36 8.65
CA GLY A 42 1.77 -8.01 9.86
C GLY A 42 3.06 -7.35 10.36
N GLY A 43 4.05 -7.21 9.49
CA GLY A 43 5.34 -6.59 9.83
C GLY A 43 5.21 -5.13 10.29
N ILE A 44 4.38 -4.32 9.60
CA ILE A 44 4.11 -2.93 10.02
C ILE A 44 3.42 -2.89 11.40
N LYS A 45 2.53 -3.83 11.69
CA LYS A 45 1.82 -3.90 12.99
C LYS A 45 2.77 -4.27 14.12
N GLU A 46 3.65 -5.24 13.92
CA GLU A 46 4.66 -5.64 14.90
C GLU A 46 5.68 -4.53 15.13
N PHE A 47 6.17 -3.90 14.05
CA PHE A 47 7.07 -2.76 14.13
C PHE A 47 6.45 -1.62 14.94
N LYS A 48 5.20 -1.25 14.64
CA LYS A 48 4.49 -0.20 15.38
C LYS A 48 4.26 -0.55 16.85
N LYS A 49 4.12 -1.83 17.19
CA LYS A 49 3.96 -2.27 18.58
C LYS A 49 5.27 -2.13 19.34
N ALA A 50 6.38 -2.63 18.78
CA ALA A 50 7.70 -2.53 19.37
C ALA A 50 8.11 -1.07 19.62
N SER A 51 7.97 -0.19 18.62
CA SER A 51 8.31 1.24 18.79
C SER A 51 7.46 1.95 19.84
N LYS A 52 6.23 1.50 20.08
CA LYS A 52 5.33 2.13 21.05
C LYS A 52 5.56 1.64 22.49
N ASP A 53 6.04 0.41 22.63
CA ASP A 53 6.47 -0.13 23.92
C ASP A 53 7.81 0.53 24.35
N GLU A 54 8.75 0.73 23.41
CA GLU A 54 9.99 1.52 23.64
C GLU A 54 9.70 2.96 24.07
N GLU A 55 8.82 3.67 23.36
CA GLU A 55 8.41 5.04 23.70
C GLU A 55 7.74 5.13 25.08
N LYS A 56 7.08 4.05 25.52
CA LYS A 56 6.47 3.97 26.86
C LYS A 56 7.49 3.74 27.96
N GLU A 57 8.51 2.92 27.70
CA GLU A 57 9.58 2.63 28.64
C GLU A 57 10.46 3.88 28.88
N GLU A 58 10.85 4.59 27.82
CA GLU A 58 11.59 5.87 27.95
C GLU A 58 10.83 6.89 28.81
N LYS A 59 9.50 6.98 28.64
CA LYS A 59 8.65 7.93 29.38
C LYS A 59 8.47 7.59 30.86
N LEU A 60 8.74 6.34 31.25
CA LEU A 60 8.67 5.87 32.63
C LEU A 60 10.00 6.06 33.36
N GLU A 61 11.13 6.01 32.65
CA GLU A 61 12.46 6.27 33.21
C GLU A 61 12.72 7.77 33.42
N GLU A 62 12.18 8.66 32.58
CA GLU A 62 12.35 10.12 32.73
C GLU A 62 11.56 10.72 33.91
N LYS A 63 10.67 9.93 34.55
CA LYS A 63 9.80 10.36 35.65
C LYS A 63 10.17 9.82 37.04
N LYS A 64 11.25 9.05 37.14
CA LYS A 64 11.85 8.59 38.41
C LYS A 64 13.07 9.41 38.78
#